data_AF-A0A7R9WLU4-F1
#
_entry.id   AF-A0A7R9WLU4-F1
#
_cell.length_a   1.000
_cell.length_b   1.000
_cell.length_c   1.000
_cell.angle_alpha   90.00
_cell.angle_beta   90.00
_cell.angle_gamma   90.00
#
_symmetry.space_group_name_H-M   'P 1'
#
loop_
_entity.id
_entity.type
_entity.pdbx_description
1 polymer ?
#
loop_
_entity_poly.entity_id
_entity_poly.type
_entity_poly.pdbx_seq_one_letter_code
_entity_poly.pdbx_strand_id
1 'polypeptide(L)'
;KTGSMIQGKHRVSMLRFVHVCNHTFYTGLTALVLARKEGKCAYTGCIDDSIQKMKKWVASNPWNFGHKLELMNAENAYLEGDEVGAAKAFDSAIALAAKN
;
A
#
# COMPACT_ATOMS: atom_id res chain seq x y z
N LYS A 1 0.68 40.38 2.40
CA LYS A 1 1.09 39.36 1.38
C LYS A 1 1.88 38.19 1.99
N THR A 2 1.56 37.75 3.21
CA THR A 2 2.35 36.75 3.98
C THR A 2 1.68 35.36 4.06
N GLY A 3 0.39 35.22 3.71
CA GLY A 3 -0.32 33.94 3.75
C GLY A 3 0.02 32.95 2.62
N SER A 4 0.56 33.43 1.49
CA SER A 4 0.77 32.60 0.29
C SER A 4 2.05 31.74 0.36
N MET A 5 3.06 32.12 1.14
CA MET A 5 4.34 31.36 1.21
C MET A 5 4.28 30.16 2.16
N ILE A 6 3.41 30.19 3.17
CA ILE A 6 3.27 29.10 4.15
C ILE A 6 2.51 27.90 3.53
N GLN A 7 1.52 28.17 2.68
CA GLN A 7 0.77 27.13 1.96
C GLN A 7 1.63 26.32 0.97
N GLY A 8 2.64 26.94 0.35
CA GLY A 8 3.53 26.26 -0.60
C GLY A 8 4.46 25.23 0.04
N LYS A 9 5.07 25.55 1.19
CA LYS A 9 5.98 24.62 1.91
C LYS A 9 5.25 23.39 2.45
N HIS A 10 4.04 23.56 2.97
CA HIS A 10 3.21 22.44 3.44
C HIS A 10 2.76 21.51 2.29
N ARG A 11 2.39 22.06 1.13
CA ARG A 11 2.02 21.27 -0.06
C ARG A 11 3.18 20.40 -0.59
N VAL A 12 4.39 20.96 -0.67
CA VAL A 12 5.57 20.22 -1.13
C VAL A 12 5.94 19.08 -0.17
N SER A 13 5.81 19.32 1.14
CA SER A 13 6.02 18.27 2.16
C SER A 13 5.00 17.13 2.02
N MET A 14 3.72 17.47 1.89
CA MET A 14 2.64 16.47 1.71
C MET A 14 2.81 15.65 0.42
N LEU A 15 3.21 16.29 -0.70
CA LEU A 15 3.51 15.60 -1.96
C LEU A 15 4.64 14.58 -1.79
N ARG A 16 5.76 14.97 -1.16
CA ARG A 16 6.86 14.03 -0.86
C ARG A 16 6.41 12.84 -0.02
N PHE A 17 5.54 13.07 0.97
CA PHE A 17 5.01 12.00 1.83
C PHE A 17 4.15 10.99 1.04
N VAL A 18 3.30 11.47 0.11
CA VAL A 18 2.51 10.59 -0.76
C VAL A 18 3.40 9.78 -1.71
N HIS A 19 4.47 10.37 -2.24
CA HIS A 19 5.43 9.64 -3.08
C HIS A 19 6.10 8.48 -2.35
N VAL A 20 6.48 8.65 -1.08
CA VAL A 20 7.08 7.56 -0.28
C VAL A 20 6.09 6.44 -0.03
N CYS A 21 4.82 6.76 0.27
CA CYS A 21 3.77 5.76 0.39
C CYS A 21 3.56 4.99 -0.93
N ASN A 22 3.43 5.71 -2.05
CA ASN A 22 3.26 5.07 -3.36
C ASN A 22 4.45 4.18 -3.73
N HIS A 23 5.68 4.64 -3.47
CA HIS A 23 6.87 3.81 -3.69
C HIS A 23 6.82 2.54 -2.83
N THR A 24 6.49 2.65 -1.54
CA THR A 24 6.34 1.49 -0.64
C THR A 24 5.29 0.50 -1.19
N PHE A 25 4.15 1.01 -1.62
CA PHE A 25 3.06 0.22 -2.20
C PHE A 25 3.51 -0.53 -3.47
N TYR A 26 4.08 0.17 -4.45
CA TYR A 26 4.51 -0.45 -5.70
C TYR A 26 5.68 -1.41 -5.52
N THR A 27 6.61 -1.14 -4.60
CA THR A 27 7.68 -2.09 -4.24
C THR A 27 7.09 -3.39 -3.70
N GLY A 28 6.16 -3.32 -2.74
CA GLY A 28 5.53 -4.50 -2.16
C GLY A 28 4.69 -5.27 -3.18
N LEU A 29 3.88 -4.58 -3.99
CA LEU A 29 3.07 -5.22 -5.03
C LEU A 29 3.93 -5.90 -6.10
N THR A 30 5.04 -5.27 -6.50
CA THR A 30 5.97 -5.87 -7.46
C THR A 30 6.61 -7.12 -6.86
N ALA A 31 7.04 -7.08 -5.60
CA ALA A 31 7.60 -8.24 -4.91
C ALA A 31 6.59 -9.40 -4.80
N LEU A 32 5.30 -9.11 -4.55
CA LEU A 32 4.22 -10.10 -4.56
C LEU A 32 4.05 -10.75 -5.94
N VAL A 33 4.04 -9.96 -7.01
CA VAL A 33 3.94 -10.47 -8.39
C VAL A 33 5.16 -11.33 -8.76
N LEU A 34 6.37 -10.88 -8.40
CA LEU A 34 7.59 -11.65 -8.64
C LEU A 34 7.62 -12.94 -7.83
N ALA A 35 7.19 -12.92 -6.57
CA ALA A 35 7.06 -14.09 -5.72
C ALA A 35 6.16 -15.17 -6.33
N ARG A 36 5.05 -14.77 -6.97
CA ARG A 36 4.15 -15.70 -7.69
C ARG A 36 4.84 -16.36 -8.89
N LYS A 37 5.70 -15.64 -9.59
CA LYS A 37 6.33 -16.10 -10.84
C LYS A 37 7.61 -16.89 -10.61
N GLU A 38 8.43 -16.44 -9.67
CA GLU A 38 9.83 -16.86 -9.50
C GLU A 38 10.06 -17.61 -8.17
N GLY A 39 9.04 -17.64 -7.30
CA GLY A 39 9.08 -18.30 -6.01
C GLY A 39 9.19 -17.32 -4.84
N LYS A 40 8.42 -17.59 -3.78
CA LYS A 40 8.22 -16.69 -2.64
C LYS A 40 9.49 -16.37 -1.84
N CYS A 41 10.38 -17.34 -1.66
CA CYS A 41 11.49 -17.26 -0.72
C CYS A 41 12.40 -16.03 -0.93
N ALA A 42 12.67 -15.67 -2.19
CA ALA A 42 13.54 -14.52 -2.51
C ALA A 42 12.92 -13.15 -2.18
N TYR A 43 11.60 -13.09 -2.01
CA TYR A 43 10.85 -11.85 -1.94
C TYR A 43 10.15 -11.63 -0.60
N THR A 44 10.03 -12.66 0.26
CA THR A 44 9.33 -12.59 1.56
C THR A 44 9.74 -11.39 2.40
N GLY A 45 11.06 -11.14 2.54
CA GLY A 45 11.54 -9.99 3.34
C GLY A 45 11.10 -8.63 2.79
N CYS A 46 11.03 -8.48 1.46
CA CYS A 46 10.56 -7.26 0.80
C CYS A 46 9.05 -7.08 0.96
N ILE A 47 8.29 -8.18 0.83
CA ILE A 47 6.84 -8.21 1.02
C ILE A 47 6.48 -7.80 2.45
N ASP A 48 7.10 -8.45 3.45
CA ASP A 48 6.84 -8.19 4.86
C ASP A 48 7.16 -6.75 5.24
N ASP A 49 8.35 -6.25 4.86
CA ASP A 49 8.75 -4.87 5.14
C ASP A 49 7.80 -3.86 4.50
N SER A 50 7.39 -4.09 3.26
CA SER A 50 6.46 -3.21 2.55
C SER A 50 5.07 -3.20 3.19
N ILE A 51 4.54 -4.36 3.59
CA ILE A 51 3.26 -4.46 4.32
C ILE A 51 3.34 -3.73 5.66
N GLN A 52 4.42 -3.91 6.42
CA GLN A 52 4.59 -3.24 7.72
C GLN A 52 4.71 -1.71 7.58
N LYS A 53 5.43 -1.24 6.56
CA LYS A 53 5.49 0.20 6.23
C LYS A 53 4.13 0.72 5.81
N MET A 54 3.37 -0.01 4.99
CA MET A 54 2.02 0.39 4.58
C MET A 54 1.04 0.45 5.75
N LYS A 55 1.13 -0.47 6.73
CA LYS A 55 0.34 -0.39 7.97
C LYS A 55 0.55 0.93 8.72
N LYS A 56 1.79 1.41 8.80
CA LYS A 56 2.11 2.71 9.42
C LYS A 56 1.48 3.88 8.64
N TRP A 57 1.50 3.82 7.31
CA TRP A 57 0.84 4.83 6.47
C TRP A 57 -0.68 4.84 6.67
N VAL A 58 -1.31 3.66 6.65
CA VAL A 58 -2.76 3.52 6.90
C VAL A 58 -3.13 4.06 8.28
N ALA A 59 -2.33 3.81 9.31
CA ALA A 59 -2.58 4.35 10.65
C ALA A 59 -2.63 5.89 10.67
N SER A 60 -1.88 6.57 9.79
CA SER A 60 -1.91 8.03 9.68
C SER A 60 -3.08 8.58 8.86
N ASN A 61 -3.50 7.87 7.81
CA ASN A 61 -4.62 8.27 6.96
C ASN A 61 -5.28 7.02 6.34
N PRO A 62 -6.24 6.40 7.05
CA PRO A 62 -6.88 5.17 6.62
C PRO A 62 -7.65 5.34 5.31
N TRP A 63 -8.30 6.50 5.14
CA TRP A 63 -9.10 6.78 3.95
C TRP A 63 -8.23 6.85 2.69
N ASN A 64 -7.05 7.47 2.78
CA ASN A 64 -6.18 7.65 1.63
C ASN A 64 -5.36 6.40 1.24
N PHE A 65 -5.05 5.53 2.21
CA PHE A 65 -4.08 4.45 2.02
C PHE A 65 -4.64 3.05 2.28
N GLY A 66 -5.83 2.94 2.88
CA GLY A 66 -6.43 1.65 3.29
C GLY A 66 -6.61 0.69 2.12
N HIS A 67 -7.13 1.17 0.99
CA HIS A 67 -7.33 0.36 -0.21
C HIS A 67 -6.03 -0.27 -0.74
N LYS A 68 -4.88 0.42 -0.61
CA LYS A 68 -3.56 -0.09 -1.03
C LYS A 68 -3.07 -1.22 -0.15
N LEU A 69 -3.25 -1.09 1.17
CA LEU A 69 -2.87 -2.15 2.11
C LEU A 69 -3.76 -3.39 1.93
N GLU A 70 -5.07 -3.19 1.76
CA GLU A 70 -6.00 -4.31 1.52
C GLU A 70 -5.67 -5.06 0.23
N LEU A 71 -5.31 -4.33 -0.85
CA LEU A 71 -4.84 -4.97 -2.07
C LEU A 71 -3.57 -5.81 -1.85
N MET A 72 -2.60 -5.29 -1.10
CA MET A 72 -1.39 -6.05 -0.77
C MET A 72 -1.69 -7.28 0.09
N ASN A 73 -2.63 -7.16 1.05
CA ASN A 73 -3.08 -8.30 1.86
C ASN A 73 -3.77 -9.36 0.99
N ALA A 74 -4.58 -8.94 0.01
CA ALA A 74 -5.26 -9.85 -0.91
C ALA A 74 -4.28 -10.66 -1.75
N GLU A 75 -3.31 -9.98 -2.39
CA GLU A 75 -2.27 -10.65 -3.17
C GLU A 75 -1.39 -11.56 -2.30
N ASN A 76 -1.11 -11.17 -1.05
CA ASN A 76 -0.35 -12.02 -0.13
C ASN A 76 -1.15 -13.26 0.28
N ALA A 77 -2.44 -13.13 0.62
CA ALA A 77 -3.31 -14.27 0.91
C ALA A 77 -3.41 -15.21 -0.30
N TYR A 78 -3.52 -14.67 -1.51
CA TYR A 78 -3.50 -15.44 -2.74
C TYR A 78 -2.18 -16.21 -2.92
N LEU A 79 -1.04 -15.56 -2.64
CA LEU A 79 0.28 -16.19 -2.68
C LEU A 79 0.42 -17.35 -1.66
N GLU A 80 -0.25 -17.26 -0.51
CA GLU A 80 -0.31 -18.34 0.49
C GLU A 80 -1.30 -19.46 0.14
N GLY A 81 -2.09 -19.32 -0.92
CA GLY A 81 -3.18 -20.25 -1.23
C GLY A 81 -4.43 -20.07 -0.37
N ASP A 82 -4.55 -18.96 0.37
CA ASP A 82 -5.77 -18.58 1.10
C ASP A 82 -6.73 -17.83 0.15
N GLU A 83 -7.42 -18.59 -0.71
CA GLU A 83 -8.33 -18.04 -1.72
C GLU A 83 -9.50 -17.25 -1.09
N VAL A 84 -10.01 -17.71 0.06
CA VAL A 84 -11.13 -17.06 0.75
C VAL A 84 -10.68 -15.74 1.38
N GLY A 85 -9.51 -15.73 2.03
CA GLY A 85 -8.90 -14.52 2.55
C GLY A 85 -8.58 -13.52 1.45
N ALA A 86 -8.04 -14.00 0.33
CA ALA A 86 -7.77 -13.18 -0.85
C ALA A 86 -9.03 -12.52 -1.39
N ALA A 87 -10.11 -13.28 -1.63
CA ALA A 87 -11.36 -12.75 -2.14
C ALA A 87 -11.95 -11.66 -1.24
N LYS A 88 -12.00 -11.90 0.08
CA LYS A 88 -12.49 -10.90 1.06
C LYS A 88 -11.65 -9.62 1.05
N ALA A 89 -10.33 -9.76 0.96
CA ALA A 89 -9.43 -8.61 0.94
C ALA A 89 -9.52 -7.84 -0.39
N PHE A 90 -9.73 -8.51 -1.53
CA PHE A 90 -10.02 -7.85 -2.81
C PHE A 90 -11.32 -7.06 -2.75
N ASP A 91 -12.40 -7.63 -2.22
CA ASP A 91 -13.68 -6.93 -2.05
C ASP A 91 -13.53 -5.69 -1.16
N SER A 92 -12.79 -5.84 -0.04
CA SER A 92 -12.44 -4.74 0.87
C SER A 92 -11.66 -3.63 0.16
N ALA A 93 -10.63 -3.99 -0.62
CA ALA A 93 -9.83 -3.05 -1.38
C ALA A 93 -10.67 -2.26 -2.40
N ILE A 94 -11.55 -2.94 -3.14
CA ILE A 94 -12.47 -2.32 -4.10
C ILE A 94 -13.43 -1.36 -3.39
N ALA A 95 -14.04 -1.79 -2.28
CA ALA A 95 -14.99 -0.98 -1.53
C ALA A 95 -14.34 0.27 -0.91
N LEU A 96 -13.09 0.18 -0.47
CA LEU A 96 -12.33 1.32 0.04
C LEU A 96 -11.89 2.27 -1.08
N ALA A 97 -11.47 1.74 -2.24
CA ALA A 97 -11.07 2.55 -3.38
C ALA A 97 -12.25 3.37 -3.93
N ALA A 98 -13.46 2.79 -3.97
CA ALA A 98 -14.67 3.50 -4.41
C ALA A 98 -15.09 4.67 -3.50
N LYS A 99 -14.55 4.74 -2.28
CA LYS A 99 -14.83 5.79 -1.30
C LYS A 99 -13.78 6.90 -1.30
N ASN A 100 -12.68 6.75 -2.05
CA ASN A 100 -11.55 7.68 -2.14
C ASN A 100 -11.72 8.61 -3.34
#